data_AF-A0A9X3NEU4-F1
#
_entry.id   AF-A0A9X3NEU4-F1
#
_cell.length_a   1.000
_cell.length_b   1.000
_cell.length_c   1.000
_cell.angle_alpha   90.00
_cell.angle_beta   90.00
_cell.angle_gamma   90.00
#
_symmetry.space_group_name_H-M   'P 1'
#
loop_
_entity.id
_entity.type
_entity.pdbx_description
1 polymer ?
#
loop_
_entity_poly.entity_id
_entity_poly.type
_entity_poly.pdbx_seq_one_letter_code
_entity_poly.pdbx_strand_id
1 'polypeptide(L)'
;MLFRRVLLVALIVACLPVPAAVAQAPQGDWTFVREDGYRHYACRYKVKGDWAVRTATSWGKLREDVEKYDFQTYASLARGSNENVPVEANSKSWSGGYARIVLRDARLTDRLWVQLAAYGPPAPWSDGFTVKRLKVCAR
;
A
#
# COMPACT_ATOMS: atom_id res chain seq x y z
N MET A 1 21.70 -52.93 40.91
CA MET A 1 22.07 -51.51 40.98
C MET A 1 22.07 -50.95 39.57
N LEU A 2 20.90 -50.56 39.08
CA LEU A 2 20.69 -50.24 37.67
C LEU A 2 19.87 -48.94 37.58
N PHE A 3 20.34 -48.03 36.73
CA PHE A 3 19.63 -46.88 36.16
C PHE A 3 19.06 -45.83 37.12
N ARG A 4 19.92 -44.90 37.54
CA ARG A 4 19.51 -43.55 37.91
C ARG A 4 20.58 -42.59 37.40
N ARG A 5 20.15 -41.51 36.75
CA ARG A 5 20.94 -40.39 36.21
C ARG A 5 21.28 -40.46 34.71
N VAL A 6 20.28 -40.35 33.86
CA VAL A 6 20.36 -39.44 32.70
C VAL A 6 18.92 -39.08 32.36
N LEU A 7 18.51 -37.83 32.56
CA LEU A 7 17.41 -37.16 31.84
C LEU A 7 17.05 -35.89 32.59
N LEU A 8 17.69 -34.78 32.22
CA LEU A 8 17.15 -33.44 32.34
C LEU A 8 18.09 -32.50 31.58
N VAL A 9 18.09 -32.63 30.26
CA VAL A 9 18.63 -31.60 29.38
C VAL A 9 17.56 -31.24 28.38
N ALA A 10 17.24 -29.94 28.40
CA ALA A 10 16.70 -29.13 27.32
C ALA A 10 15.27 -29.44 26.85
N LEU A 11 14.33 -28.61 27.30
CA LEU A 11 13.25 -28.13 26.44
C LEU A 11 12.69 -26.81 26.99
N ILE A 12 13.54 -25.78 27.06
CA ILE A 12 13.06 -24.40 26.99
C ILE A 12 13.10 -24.04 25.50
N VAL A 13 12.08 -24.47 24.77
CA VAL A 13 11.81 -23.91 23.44
C VAL A 13 11.33 -22.50 23.73
N ALA A 14 12.26 -21.55 23.56
CA ALA A 14 11.92 -20.14 23.54
C ALA A 14 10.79 -19.93 22.54
N CYS A 15 9.62 -19.47 23.02
CA CYS A 15 8.60 -18.84 22.20
C CYS A 15 9.21 -17.55 21.62
N LEU A 16 10.11 -17.69 20.65
CA LEU A 16 10.54 -16.57 19.84
C LEU A 16 9.30 -16.14 19.04
N PRO A 17 8.86 -14.87 19.16
CA PRO A 17 7.79 -14.38 18.31
C PRO A 17 8.26 -14.54 16.87
N VAL A 18 7.58 -15.41 16.11
CA VAL A 18 7.77 -15.49 14.67
C VAL A 18 7.49 -14.07 14.15
N PRO A 19 8.45 -13.40 13.49
CA PRO A 19 8.21 -12.08 12.95
C PRO A 19 7.08 -12.20 11.95
N ALA A 20 5.89 -11.77 12.35
CA ALA A 20 4.72 -11.85 11.49
C ALA A 20 5.03 -11.08 10.20
N ALA A 21 4.96 -11.79 9.08
CA ALA A 21 5.36 -11.30 7.77
C ALA A 21 4.76 -9.92 7.52
N VAL A 22 5.64 -8.93 7.40
CA VAL A 22 5.26 -7.56 7.04
C VAL A 22 4.69 -7.62 5.63
N ALA A 23 3.48 -7.12 5.40
CA ALA A 23 2.92 -7.03 4.06
C ALA A 23 3.93 -6.34 3.12
N GLN A 24 4.48 -7.11 2.19
CA GLN A 24 5.50 -6.65 1.27
C GLN A 24 4.86 -5.82 0.16
N ALA A 25 5.67 -4.91 -0.41
CA ALA A 25 5.28 -4.24 -1.64
C ALA A 25 4.89 -5.30 -2.69
N PRO A 26 3.96 -5.01 -3.61
CA PRO A 26 3.69 -5.94 -4.71
C PRO A 26 4.99 -6.22 -5.48
N GLN A 27 5.07 -7.37 -6.15
CA GLN A 27 6.24 -7.71 -6.96
C GLN A 27 6.48 -6.62 -8.03
N GLY A 28 7.74 -6.26 -8.23
CA GLY A 28 8.18 -5.24 -9.19
C GLY A 28 8.56 -3.90 -8.55
N ASP A 29 8.62 -2.86 -9.38
CA ASP A 29 9.07 -1.53 -8.98
C ASP A 29 7.93 -0.68 -8.42
N TRP A 30 7.84 -0.67 -7.09
CA TRP A 30 6.89 0.13 -6.33
C TRP A 30 7.61 1.11 -5.40
N THR A 31 7.06 2.32 -5.29
CA THR A 31 7.44 3.31 -4.29
C THR A 31 6.48 3.22 -3.12
N PHE A 32 6.99 3.11 -1.90
CA PHE A 32 6.18 3.31 -0.70
C PHE A 32 5.79 4.79 -0.59
N VAL A 33 4.50 5.05 -0.44
CA VAL A 33 3.94 6.40 -0.45
C VAL A 33 3.66 6.87 0.96
N ARG A 34 2.88 6.09 1.73
CA ARG A 34 2.49 6.39 3.12
C ARG A 34 1.84 5.18 3.80
N GLU A 35 1.58 5.34 5.10
CA GLU A 35 0.82 4.39 5.91
C GLU A 35 -0.21 5.12 6.78
N ASP A 36 -1.47 4.68 6.77
CA ASP A 36 -2.59 5.25 7.55
C ASP A 36 -3.40 4.17 8.30
N GLY A 37 -2.73 3.07 8.65
CA GLY A 37 -3.36 1.78 9.02
C GLY A 37 -3.33 0.79 7.84
N TYR A 38 -3.16 1.31 6.63
CA TYR A 38 -2.94 0.56 5.40
C TYR A 38 -1.65 1.03 4.77
N ARG A 39 -0.93 0.13 4.10
CA ARG A 39 0.31 0.47 3.41
C ARG A 39 -0.01 0.82 1.98
N HIS A 40 0.41 1.98 1.54
CA HIS A 40 0.16 2.47 0.20
C HIS A 40 1.43 2.52 -0.63
N TYR A 41 1.32 1.95 -1.82
CA TYR A 41 2.38 1.90 -2.81
C TYR A 41 1.90 2.52 -4.11
N ALA A 42 2.81 3.10 -4.86
CA ALA A 42 2.53 3.58 -6.20
C ALA A 42 3.73 3.46 -7.13
N CYS A 43 3.44 3.38 -8.42
CA CYS A 43 4.42 3.51 -9.49
C CYS A 43 3.79 4.31 -10.63
N ARG A 44 4.63 4.86 -11.52
CA ARG A 44 4.18 5.61 -12.70
C ARG A 44 4.57 4.91 -14.00
N TYR A 45 3.80 5.09 -15.05
CA TYR A 45 4.11 4.56 -16.38
C TYR A 45 3.60 5.51 -17.46
N LYS A 46 4.21 5.47 -18.65
CA LYS A 46 3.77 6.31 -19.78
C LYS A 46 2.61 5.65 -20.54
N VAL A 47 1.64 6.47 -20.94
CA VAL A 47 0.53 6.10 -21.83
C VAL A 47 0.37 7.18 -22.89
N LYS A 48 0.64 6.86 -24.16
CA LYS A 48 0.40 7.75 -25.32
C LYS A 48 0.89 9.21 -25.18
N GLY A 49 1.99 9.43 -24.46
CA GLY A 49 2.57 10.77 -24.25
C GLY A 49 2.40 11.31 -22.84
N ASP A 50 1.38 10.85 -22.12
CA ASP A 50 1.07 11.25 -20.74
C ASP A 50 1.60 10.24 -19.72
N TRP A 51 1.59 10.61 -18.44
CA TRP A 51 1.83 9.67 -17.35
C TRP A 51 0.52 9.13 -16.79
N ALA A 52 0.57 7.90 -16.29
CA ALA A 52 -0.44 7.33 -15.42
C ALA A 52 0.24 6.86 -14.13
N VAL A 53 -0.52 6.90 -13.04
CA VAL A 53 -0.11 6.39 -11.73
C VAL A 53 -0.94 5.16 -11.42
N ARG A 54 -0.26 4.07 -11.06
CA ARG A 54 -0.89 2.87 -10.50
C ARG A 54 -0.64 2.87 -9.01
N THR A 55 -1.69 2.69 -8.22
CA THR A 55 -1.58 2.48 -6.77
C THR A 55 -1.83 1.02 -6.41
N ALA A 56 -1.26 0.60 -5.28
CA ALA A 56 -1.57 -0.65 -4.62
C ALA A 56 -1.62 -0.38 -3.12
N THR A 57 -2.79 -0.55 -2.53
CA THR A 57 -3.00 -0.45 -1.10
C THR A 57 -3.15 -1.85 -0.54
N SER A 58 -2.35 -2.20 0.46
CA SER A 58 -2.47 -3.45 1.20
C SER A 58 -2.88 -3.18 2.63
N TRP A 59 -3.79 -3.99 3.15
CA TRP A 59 -3.90 -4.18 4.58
C TRP A 59 -2.75 -5.08 5.04
N GLY A 60 -2.16 -4.79 6.19
CA GLY A 60 -0.99 -5.51 6.72
C GLY A 60 -1.18 -7.04 6.86
N LYS A 61 -1.24 -7.55 8.09
CA LYS A 61 -1.06 -8.99 8.39
C LYS A 61 -2.29 -9.87 8.11
N LEU A 62 -3.44 -9.31 7.76
CA LEU A 62 -4.71 -10.05 7.63
C LEU A 62 -5.36 -9.77 6.27
N ARG A 63 -4.94 -10.55 5.27
CA ARG A 63 -5.46 -10.47 3.89
C ARG A 63 -6.96 -10.80 3.81
N GLU A 64 -7.42 -11.72 4.65
CA GLU A 64 -8.77 -12.29 4.61
C GLU A 64 -9.84 -11.31 5.08
N ASP A 65 -9.48 -10.37 5.94
CA ASP A 65 -10.45 -9.43 6.48
C ASP A 65 -10.83 -8.36 5.44
N VAL A 66 -9.94 -7.93 4.51
CA VAL A 66 -10.28 -6.75 3.66
C VAL A 66 -11.39 -7.07 2.67
N GLU A 67 -11.29 -8.26 2.08
CA GLU A 67 -12.26 -8.76 1.11
C GLU A 67 -13.63 -8.96 1.78
N LYS A 68 -13.64 -9.20 3.10
CA LYS A 68 -14.87 -9.36 3.90
C LYS A 68 -15.55 -8.03 4.23
N TYR A 69 -14.80 -6.95 4.45
CA TYR A 69 -15.33 -5.68 4.97
C TYR A 69 -15.63 -4.60 3.91
N ASP A 70 -15.49 -4.90 2.60
CA ASP A 70 -15.78 -3.99 1.47
C ASP A 70 -15.15 -2.60 1.62
N PHE A 71 -13.96 -2.53 2.25
CA PHE A 71 -13.27 -1.26 2.45
C PHE A 71 -12.85 -0.69 1.10
N GLN A 72 -13.19 0.57 0.86
CA GLN A 72 -12.77 1.26 -0.36
C GLN A 72 -11.48 2.02 -0.12
N THR A 73 -10.69 2.14 -1.18
CA THR A 73 -9.53 3.03 -1.24
C THR A 73 -9.86 4.22 -2.10
N TYR A 74 -9.32 5.39 -1.73
CA TYR A 74 -9.41 6.62 -2.50
C TYR A 74 -8.00 7.02 -2.93
N ALA A 75 -7.86 7.52 -4.16
CA ALA A 75 -6.63 8.16 -4.61
C ALA A 75 -6.93 9.35 -5.53
N SER A 76 -6.08 10.38 -5.47
CA SER A 76 -6.22 11.58 -6.28
C SER A 76 -4.89 12.20 -6.66
N LEU A 77 -4.94 13.04 -7.71
CA LEU A 77 -3.84 13.89 -8.15
C LEU A 77 -4.24 15.33 -7.94
N ALA A 78 -3.54 16.04 -7.07
CA ALA A 78 -3.68 17.48 -6.89
C ALA A 78 -2.63 18.24 -7.71
N ARG A 79 -3.05 19.33 -8.37
CA ARG A 79 -2.22 20.13 -9.28
C ARG A 79 -2.07 21.55 -8.76
N GLY A 80 -1.07 21.73 -7.91
CA GLY A 80 -0.70 23.03 -7.34
C GLY A 80 -1.58 23.52 -6.19
N SER A 81 -2.82 23.02 -6.04
CA SER A 81 -3.71 23.38 -4.92
C SER A 81 -4.69 22.24 -4.58
N ASN A 82 -5.44 22.38 -3.47
CA ASN A 82 -6.44 21.39 -3.04
C ASN A 82 -7.73 21.45 -3.88
N GLU A 83 -7.96 22.57 -4.55
CA GLU A 83 -9.15 22.84 -5.38
C GLU A 83 -8.94 22.38 -6.83
N ASN A 84 -7.69 22.13 -7.23
CA ASN A 84 -7.34 21.64 -8.56
C ASN A 84 -6.99 20.15 -8.51
N VAL A 85 -8.03 19.31 -8.49
CA VAL A 85 -7.91 17.85 -8.47
C VAL A 85 -8.40 17.29 -9.82
N PRO A 86 -7.56 17.28 -10.86
CA PRO A 86 -7.96 16.83 -12.20
C PRO A 86 -8.40 15.37 -12.27
N VAL A 87 -7.91 14.51 -11.37
CA VAL A 87 -8.19 13.08 -11.38
C VAL A 87 -8.30 12.56 -9.96
N GLU A 88 -9.39 11.86 -9.69
CA GLU A 88 -9.61 11.09 -8.48
C GLU A 88 -10.34 9.79 -8.81
N ALA A 89 -10.17 8.77 -7.97
CA ALA A 89 -10.85 7.50 -8.12
C ALA A 89 -10.97 6.78 -6.78
N ASN A 90 -12.02 5.96 -6.69
CA ASN A 90 -12.22 5.02 -5.62
C ASN A 90 -12.15 3.58 -6.14
N SER A 91 -11.71 2.64 -5.31
CA SER A 91 -11.77 1.22 -5.62
C SER A 91 -12.17 0.41 -4.40
N LYS A 92 -13.20 -0.42 -4.57
CA LYS A 92 -13.61 -1.46 -3.60
C LYS A 92 -13.11 -2.84 -3.97
N SER A 93 -12.52 -3.00 -5.16
CA SER A 93 -12.12 -4.29 -5.67
C SER A 93 -10.73 -4.66 -5.15
N TRP A 94 -10.69 -5.69 -4.32
CA TRP A 94 -9.48 -6.30 -3.82
C TRP A 94 -9.11 -7.50 -4.66
N SER A 95 -7.84 -7.63 -5.02
CA SER A 95 -7.34 -8.81 -5.73
C SER A 95 -5.88 -9.07 -5.37
N GLY A 96 -5.56 -10.33 -5.07
CA GLY A 96 -4.20 -10.69 -4.68
C GLY A 96 -3.71 -9.96 -3.41
N GLY A 97 -4.63 -9.57 -2.51
CA GLY A 97 -4.32 -8.84 -1.27
C GLY A 97 -4.14 -7.32 -1.42
N TYR A 98 -4.46 -6.74 -2.57
CA TYR A 98 -4.36 -5.30 -2.80
C TYR A 98 -5.61 -4.72 -3.44
N ALA A 99 -6.03 -3.54 -2.98
CA ALA A 99 -6.88 -2.65 -3.76
C ALA A 99 -5.99 -1.82 -4.68
N ARG A 100 -6.37 -1.74 -5.96
CA ARG A 100 -5.61 -1.05 -6.99
C ARG A 100 -6.46 0.03 -7.63
N ILE A 101 -5.84 1.19 -7.88
CA ILE A 101 -6.41 2.30 -8.62
C ILE A 101 -5.43 2.70 -9.72
N VAL A 102 -5.95 3.17 -10.85
CA VAL A 102 -5.17 3.79 -11.92
C VAL A 102 -5.67 5.20 -12.12
N LEU A 103 -4.80 6.18 -11.91
CA LEU A 103 -5.03 7.60 -12.18
C LEU A 103 -4.35 7.94 -13.51
N ARG A 104 -5.12 8.34 -14.52
CA ARG A 104 -4.61 8.75 -15.84
C ARG A 104 -4.31 10.25 -15.83
N ASP A 105 -3.76 10.80 -16.93
CA ASP A 105 -3.45 12.24 -17.08
C ASP A 105 -2.58 12.83 -15.95
N ALA A 106 -1.65 12.04 -15.44
CA ALA A 106 -0.72 12.49 -14.42
C ALA A 106 0.35 13.40 -15.03
N ARG A 107 0.68 14.48 -14.33
CA ARG A 107 1.88 15.27 -14.58
C ARG A 107 2.92 14.98 -13.51
N LEU A 108 4.19 15.14 -13.86
CA LEU A 108 5.28 14.90 -12.92
C LEU A 108 5.28 15.86 -11.72
N THR A 109 4.66 17.04 -11.89
CA THR A 109 4.47 18.06 -10.86
C THR A 109 3.26 17.79 -9.96
N ASP A 110 2.38 16.87 -10.34
CA ASP A 110 1.18 16.58 -9.54
C ASP A 110 1.55 15.89 -8.23
N ARG A 111 0.64 16.00 -7.26
CA ARG A 111 0.75 15.48 -5.89
C ARG A 111 -0.23 14.34 -5.73
N LEU A 112 0.29 13.13 -5.53
CA LEU A 112 -0.49 11.92 -5.30
C LEU A 112 -0.93 11.87 -3.85
N TRP A 113 -2.25 11.81 -3.64
CA TRP A 113 -2.82 11.41 -2.37
C TRP A 113 -3.47 10.03 -2.50
N VAL A 114 -3.38 9.23 -1.44
CA VAL A 114 -3.98 7.90 -1.35
C VAL A 114 -4.31 7.59 0.10
N GLN A 115 -5.45 6.95 0.34
CA GLN A 115 -5.91 6.56 1.68
C GLN A 115 -7.01 5.50 1.59
N LEU A 116 -7.46 4.99 2.73
CA LEU A 116 -8.78 4.42 2.83
C LEU A 116 -9.89 5.48 2.67
N ALA A 117 -10.96 5.12 1.97
CA ALA A 117 -12.13 5.98 1.77
C ALA A 117 -13.04 6.08 3.01
N ALA A 118 -12.91 5.17 3.98
CA ALA A 118 -13.76 5.14 5.18
C ALA A 118 -13.66 6.41 6.05
N TYR A 119 -12.55 7.13 5.97
CA TYR A 119 -12.31 8.34 6.76
C TYR A 119 -12.85 9.62 6.10
N GLY A 120 -13.35 9.53 4.85
CA GLY A 120 -13.51 10.72 4.01
C GLY A 120 -12.17 11.44 3.83
N PRO A 121 -12.08 12.46 2.99
CA PRO A 121 -10.81 13.15 2.79
C PRO A 121 -10.48 14.14 3.91
N PRO A 122 -9.40 13.97 4.70
CA PRO A 122 -8.81 15.09 5.39
C PRO A 122 -8.00 15.88 4.36
N ALA A 123 -8.52 17.04 3.93
CA ALA A 123 -7.67 18.05 3.31
C ALA A 123 -6.45 18.35 4.22
N PRO A 124 -5.28 18.72 3.66
CA PRO A 124 -5.00 19.03 2.26
C PRO A 124 -4.48 17.85 1.42
N TRP A 125 -4.71 17.89 0.11
CA TRP A 125 -4.23 16.92 -0.90
C TRP A 125 -2.92 17.36 -1.57
N SER A 126 -2.72 18.67 -1.62
CA SER A 126 -1.63 19.33 -2.33
C SER A 126 -0.26 19.15 -1.66
N ASP A 127 -0.22 18.61 -0.44
CA ASP A 127 1.00 18.16 0.23
C ASP A 127 1.36 16.70 -0.07
N GLY A 128 0.54 16.01 -0.89
CA GLY A 128 0.72 14.61 -1.27
C GLY A 128 2.05 14.27 -1.96
N PHE A 129 2.30 12.99 -2.18
CA PHE A 129 3.57 12.50 -2.70
C PHE A 129 3.82 12.96 -4.14
N THR A 130 4.99 13.53 -4.44
CA THR A 130 5.29 14.04 -5.79
C THR A 130 5.37 12.91 -6.82
N VAL A 131 4.58 12.99 -7.90
CA VAL A 131 4.57 11.96 -8.97
C VAL A 131 5.95 11.75 -9.59
N LYS A 132 6.76 12.80 -9.75
CA LYS A 132 8.17 12.69 -10.24
C LYS A 132 9.02 11.70 -9.44
N ARG A 133 8.75 11.53 -8.15
CA ARG A 133 9.52 10.67 -7.24
C ARG A 133 9.06 9.21 -7.24
N LEU A 134 7.96 8.89 -7.94
CA LEU A 134 7.53 7.52 -8.11
C LEU A 134 8.48 6.78 -9.04
N LYS A 135 8.79 5.53 -8.70
CA LYS A 135 9.47 4.58 -9.58
C LYS A 135 8.63 4.36 -10.84
N VAL A 136 9.30 4.06 -11.95
CA VAL A 136 8.61 3.59 -13.15
C VAL A 136 8.13 2.17 -12.88
N CYS A 137 6.86 1.87 -13.18
CA CYS A 137 6.33 0.53 -13.00
C CYS A 137 7.17 -0.48 -13.80
N ALA A 138 7.46 -1.63 -13.19
CA ALA A 138 8.00 -2.77 -13.91
C ALA A 138 7.01 -3.18 -15.02
N ARG A 139 7.55 -3.61 -16.17
CA ARG A 139 6.77 -4.08 -17.32
C ARG A 139 6.17 -5.45 -17.06
#